data_AF-A0A166QKR5-F1
#
_entry.id   AF-A0A166QKR5-F1
#
_cell.length_a   1.000
_cell.length_b   1.000
_cell.length_c   1.000
_cell.angle_alpha   90.00
_cell.angle_beta   90.00
_cell.angle_gamma   90.00
#
_symmetry.space_group_name_H-M   'P 1'
#
loop_
_entity.id
_entity.type
_entity.pdbx_description
1 polymer ?
#
loop_
_entity_poly.entity_id
_entity_poly.type
_entity_poly.pdbx_seq_one_letter_code
_entity_poly.pdbx_strand_id
1 'polypeptide(L)'
;MATADKNTVKNIAPCAGISDLLSAIAPKNSPAFSANLHRWMRSRGRTGDTVYRLDAGGKLARVYGAGTLFLGQPYADYSGDTDFSGALLMAVLCNGSSEERVCLAGDAPSLVEVANFWDQYKQVGRCAIDVNHSVGFRDDAQRFHYVDGQRTCKWCSAPVANMAQQESAVSMD
;
A
#
# COMPACT_ATOMS: atom_id res chain seq x y z
N MET A 1 -47.58 -9.73 12.40
CA MET A 1 -46.32 -9.52 13.14
C MET A 1 -45.27 -10.47 12.59
N ALA A 2 -44.18 -9.93 12.05
CA ALA A 2 -42.82 -10.49 12.02
C ALA A 2 -41.99 -9.61 11.07
N THR A 3 -41.38 -8.57 11.63
CA THR A 3 -40.44 -7.67 10.96
C THR A 3 -39.10 -8.39 10.77
N ALA A 4 -38.52 -8.23 9.58
CA ALA A 4 -37.22 -8.76 9.19
C ALA A 4 -36.08 -8.26 10.10
N ASP A 5 -35.29 -9.20 10.62
CA ASP A 5 -34.09 -8.91 11.38
C ASP A 5 -32.97 -8.41 10.44
N LYS A 6 -32.48 -7.22 10.75
CA LYS A 6 -31.40 -6.55 10.03
C LYS A 6 -30.09 -7.27 10.32
N ASN A 7 -29.47 -7.75 9.25
CA ASN A 7 -28.18 -8.39 9.21
C ASN A 7 -27.11 -7.45 9.80
N THR A 8 -26.75 -7.68 11.06
CA THR A 8 -25.79 -6.87 11.79
C THR A 8 -24.40 -7.38 11.44
N VAL A 9 -23.67 -6.61 10.62
CA VAL A 9 -22.26 -6.84 10.34
C VAL A 9 -21.51 -6.84 11.67
N LYS A 10 -21.15 -8.03 12.16
CA LYS A 10 -20.31 -8.18 13.36
C LYS A 10 -18.96 -7.54 13.06
N ASN A 11 -18.64 -6.46 13.78
CA ASN A 11 -17.29 -5.92 13.86
C ASN A 11 -16.39 -7.02 14.42
N ILE A 12 -15.68 -7.72 13.54
CA ILE A 12 -14.66 -8.68 13.92
C ILE A 12 -13.52 -7.87 14.53
N ALA A 13 -13.28 -8.05 15.83
CA ALA A 13 -12.11 -7.47 16.48
C ALA A 13 -10.85 -7.99 15.79
N PRO A 14 -9.89 -7.12 15.42
CA PRO A 14 -8.66 -7.58 14.79
C PRO A 14 -7.89 -8.50 15.75
N CYS A 15 -7.38 -9.62 15.23
CA CYS A 15 -6.42 -10.46 15.96
C CYS A 15 -5.26 -9.60 16.50
N ALA A 16 -4.71 -9.93 17.68
CA ALA A 16 -3.80 -9.06 18.45
C ALA A 16 -2.70 -8.38 17.61
N GLY A 17 -2.03 -9.10 16.70
CA GLY A 17 -0.99 -8.53 15.84
C GLY A 17 -1.48 -7.45 14.85
N ILE A 18 -2.73 -7.54 14.38
CA ILE A 18 -3.33 -6.49 13.53
C ILE A 18 -3.68 -5.25 14.38
N SER A 19 -4.15 -5.43 15.61
CA SER A 19 -4.53 -4.32 16.49
C SER A 19 -3.35 -3.40 16.79
N ASP A 20 -2.18 -3.97 17.08
CA ASP A 20 -0.96 -3.21 17.34
C ASP A 20 -0.49 -2.46 16.09
N LEU A 21 -0.51 -3.13 14.94
CA LEU A 21 -0.19 -2.51 13.65
C LEU A 21 -1.12 -1.33 13.34
N LEU A 22 -2.43 -1.54 13.44
CA LEU A 22 -3.44 -0.49 13.22
C LEU A 22 -3.24 0.70 14.14
N SER A 23 -2.91 0.45 15.41
CA SER A 23 -2.63 1.52 16.38
C SER A 23 -1.38 2.31 16.00
N ALA A 24 -0.32 1.64 15.52
CA ALA A 24 0.91 2.28 15.09
C ALA A 24 0.72 3.14 13.83
N ILE A 25 -0.02 2.65 12.84
CA ILE A 25 -0.22 3.31 11.53
C ILE A 25 -1.48 4.19 11.47
N ALA A 26 -2.07 4.53 12.62
CA ALA A 26 -3.29 5.34 12.65
C ALA A 26 -3.02 6.75 12.08
N PRO A 27 -3.86 7.28 11.16
CA PRO A 27 -3.64 8.60 10.52
C PRO A 27 -3.53 9.78 11.50
N LYS A 28 -4.10 9.65 12.71
CA LYS A 28 -3.98 10.65 13.78
C LYS A 28 -2.54 10.80 14.29
N ASN A 29 -1.69 9.79 14.10
CA ASN A 29 -0.31 9.79 14.60
C ASN A 29 0.62 10.57 13.65
N SER A 30 0.33 10.59 12.35
CA SER A 30 1.12 11.31 11.36
C SER A 30 0.35 11.47 10.04
N PRO A 31 0.44 12.62 9.35
CA PRO A 31 -0.10 12.77 8.00
C PRO A 31 0.56 11.84 6.97
N ALA A 32 1.73 11.25 7.28
CA ALA A 32 2.40 10.27 6.43
C ALA A 32 1.64 8.93 6.33
N PHE A 33 0.78 8.62 7.30
CA PHE A 33 0.01 7.38 7.32
C PHE A 33 -1.29 7.50 6.53
N SER A 34 -1.60 6.48 5.71
CA SER A 34 -2.76 6.50 4.82
C SER A 34 -4.05 6.15 5.57
N ALA A 35 -5.02 7.06 5.55
CA ALA A 35 -6.35 6.80 6.07
C ALA A 35 -7.06 5.67 5.34
N ASN A 36 -6.83 5.54 4.03
CA ASN A 36 -7.37 4.47 3.21
C ASN A 36 -6.74 3.12 3.55
N LEU A 37 -5.41 3.05 3.65
CA LEU A 37 -4.73 1.82 4.06
C LEU A 37 -5.20 1.36 5.44
N HIS A 38 -5.23 2.28 6.40
CA HIS A 38 -5.66 1.97 7.76
C HIS A 38 -7.13 1.52 7.82
N ARG A 39 -8.04 2.14 7.04
CA ARG A 39 -9.43 1.65 6.91
C ARG A 39 -9.48 0.25 6.31
N TRP A 40 -8.73 -0.01 5.24
CA TRP A 40 -8.71 -1.30 4.58
C TRP A 40 -8.17 -2.40 5.51
N MET A 41 -7.03 -2.16 6.17
CA MET A 41 -6.44 -3.09 7.13
C MET A 41 -7.40 -3.42 8.28
N ARG A 42 -8.19 -2.43 8.73
CA ARG A 42 -9.19 -2.66 9.77
C ARG A 42 -10.36 -3.55 9.31
N SER A 43 -10.82 -3.38 8.07
CA SER A 43 -11.99 -4.11 7.56
C SER A 43 -11.66 -5.46 6.92
N ARG A 44 -10.48 -5.58 6.30
CA ARG A 44 -10.11 -6.68 5.39
C ARG A 44 -8.70 -7.21 5.62
N GLY A 45 -7.91 -6.55 6.47
CA GLY A 45 -6.57 -7.02 6.83
C GLY A 45 -6.64 -8.33 7.61
N ARG A 46 -5.63 -9.15 7.42
CA ARG A 46 -5.41 -10.41 8.13
C ARG A 46 -4.07 -10.37 8.85
N THR A 47 -3.92 -11.19 9.89
CA THR A 47 -2.63 -11.38 10.54
C THR A 47 -1.67 -11.97 9.52
N GLY A 48 -0.45 -11.45 9.46
CA GLY A 48 0.55 -11.87 8.45
C GLY A 48 0.49 -11.09 7.13
N ASP A 49 -0.55 -10.26 6.88
CA ASP A 49 -0.56 -9.44 5.67
C ASP A 49 0.66 -8.50 5.65
N THR A 50 1.38 -8.52 4.53
CA THR A 50 2.53 -7.66 4.25
C THR A 50 2.54 -7.29 2.77
N VAL A 51 3.54 -6.53 2.33
CA VAL A 51 3.64 -6.08 0.94
C VAL A 51 4.53 -7.02 0.15
N TYR A 52 4.04 -7.39 -1.03
CA TYR A 52 4.75 -8.21 -2.00
C TYR A 52 4.91 -7.42 -3.29
N ARG A 53 6.07 -7.57 -3.92
CA ARG A 53 6.40 -7.00 -5.21
C ARG A 53 6.34 -8.08 -6.27
N LEU A 54 5.69 -7.77 -7.37
CA LEU A 54 5.63 -8.65 -8.52
C LEU A 54 6.98 -8.67 -9.27
N ASP A 55 7.54 -9.85 -9.47
CA ASP A 55 8.77 -10.04 -10.23
C ASP A 55 8.54 -9.86 -11.74
N ALA A 56 9.60 -9.52 -12.48
CA ALA A 56 9.52 -9.12 -13.88
C ALA A 56 9.19 -10.27 -14.85
N GLY A 57 9.42 -11.53 -14.47
CA GLY A 57 9.29 -12.70 -15.35
C GLY A 57 7.90 -13.35 -15.41
N GLY A 58 6.98 -12.99 -14.52
CA GLY A 58 5.71 -13.70 -14.33
C GLY A 58 4.59 -13.30 -15.29
N LYS A 59 3.57 -14.15 -15.45
CA LYS A 59 2.37 -13.88 -16.28
C LYS A 59 1.65 -12.61 -15.81
N LEU A 60 1.55 -12.41 -14.50
CA LEU A 60 0.95 -11.22 -13.90
C LEU A 60 1.72 -9.93 -14.24
N ALA A 61 3.04 -9.99 -14.47
CA ALA A 61 3.81 -8.80 -14.80
C ALA A 61 3.39 -8.19 -16.14
N ARG A 62 2.79 -9.00 -17.04
CA ARG A 62 2.19 -8.53 -18.30
C ARG A 62 0.85 -7.82 -18.10
N VAL A 63 0.15 -8.12 -17.01
CA VAL A 63 -1.17 -7.53 -16.70
C VAL A 63 -1.00 -6.26 -15.87
N TYR A 64 -0.16 -6.34 -14.83
CA TYR A 64 -0.02 -5.28 -13.84
C TYR A 64 1.28 -4.47 -13.97
N GLY A 65 2.24 -4.93 -14.76
CA GLY A 65 3.59 -4.37 -14.80
C GLY A 65 4.51 -4.98 -13.73
N ALA A 66 5.77 -5.16 -14.09
CA ALA A 66 6.82 -5.55 -13.15
C ALA A 66 6.98 -4.49 -12.05
N GLY A 67 7.24 -4.93 -10.81
CA GLY A 67 7.40 -4.03 -9.68
C GLY A 67 6.09 -3.58 -9.01
N THR A 68 4.93 -3.95 -9.56
CA THR A 68 3.64 -3.67 -8.93
C THR A 68 3.55 -4.30 -7.55
N LEU A 69 3.01 -3.53 -6.59
CA LEU A 69 2.90 -3.91 -5.20
C LEU A 69 1.51 -4.44 -4.87
N PHE A 70 1.47 -5.57 -4.17
CA PHE A 70 0.30 -6.17 -3.58
C PHE A 70 0.40 -6.17 -2.06
N LEU A 71 -0.73 -6.01 -1.38
CA LEU A 71 -0.87 -6.16 0.07
C LEU A 71 -1.64 -7.44 0.35
N GLY A 72 -1.05 -8.38 1.07
CA GLY A 72 -1.67 -9.67 1.33
C GLY A 72 -0.70 -10.71 1.87
N GLN A 73 -0.97 -11.97 1.59
CA GLN A 73 -0.12 -13.10 1.98
C GLN A 73 -0.38 -14.30 1.05
N PRO A 74 0.61 -15.18 0.81
CA PRO A 74 0.40 -16.50 0.23
C PRO A 74 -0.60 -17.29 1.09
N TYR A 75 -1.39 -18.15 0.45
CA TYR A 75 -2.09 -19.20 1.19
C TYR A 75 -1.09 -20.29 1.62
N ALA A 76 -1.38 -20.89 2.77
CA ALA A 76 -0.62 -22.00 3.33
C ALA A 76 -1.57 -23.08 3.87
N ASP A 77 -2.77 -23.18 3.30
CA ASP A 77 -3.84 -24.05 3.82
C ASP A 77 -3.57 -25.53 3.52
N TYR A 78 -2.78 -25.84 2.49
CA TYR A 78 -2.32 -27.20 2.18
C TYR A 78 -0.91 -27.21 1.53
N SER A 79 -0.30 -28.40 1.55
CA SER A 79 1.02 -28.60 0.94
C SER A 79 0.99 -28.36 -0.56
N GLY A 80 1.88 -27.48 -1.04
CA GLY A 80 1.95 -27.12 -2.46
C GLY A 80 0.96 -26.04 -2.88
N ASP A 81 0.27 -25.41 -1.93
CA ASP A 81 -0.49 -24.20 -2.21
C ASP A 81 0.44 -23.10 -2.72
N THR A 82 0.06 -22.51 -3.85
CA THR A 82 0.81 -21.47 -4.55
C THR A 82 -0.07 -20.26 -4.84
N ASP A 83 -1.23 -20.18 -4.20
CA ASP A 83 -2.16 -19.09 -4.36
C ASP A 83 -1.76 -17.91 -3.46
N PHE A 84 -2.09 -16.70 -3.90
CA PHE A 84 -1.91 -15.49 -3.11
C PHE A 84 -3.25 -14.79 -2.88
N SER A 85 -3.54 -14.42 -1.62
CA SER A 85 -4.69 -13.57 -1.30
C SER A 85 -4.25 -12.17 -0.90
N GLY A 86 -4.69 -11.17 -1.67
CA GLY A 86 -4.38 -9.78 -1.36
C GLY A 86 -5.13 -8.80 -2.24
N ALA A 87 -4.66 -7.56 -2.26
CA ALA A 87 -5.18 -6.49 -3.10
C ALA A 87 -4.03 -5.68 -3.70
N LEU A 88 -4.28 -5.01 -4.83
CA LEU A 88 -3.31 -4.05 -5.36
C LEU A 88 -3.11 -2.92 -4.35
N LEU A 89 -1.87 -2.70 -3.91
CA LEU A 89 -1.59 -1.73 -2.85
C LEU A 89 -2.01 -0.32 -3.27
N MET A 90 -1.77 0.06 -4.54
CA MET A 90 -2.21 1.37 -5.04
C MET A 90 -3.73 1.52 -5.00
N ALA A 91 -4.48 0.47 -5.34
CA ALA A 91 -5.93 0.48 -5.30
C ALA A 91 -6.43 0.60 -3.84
N VAL A 92 -5.79 -0.09 -2.88
CA VAL A 92 -6.04 0.10 -1.45
C VAL A 92 -5.80 1.55 -1.02
N LEU A 93 -4.70 2.17 -1.46
CA LEU A 93 -4.40 3.57 -1.12
C LEU A 93 -5.42 4.56 -1.69
N CYS A 94 -6.02 4.27 -2.84
CA CYS A 94 -7.03 5.13 -3.47
C CYS A 94 -8.45 4.88 -2.92
N ASN A 95 -8.85 3.62 -2.79
CA ASN A 95 -10.23 3.21 -2.57
C ASN A 95 -10.54 2.88 -1.09
N GLY A 96 -9.51 2.63 -0.27
CA GLY A 96 -9.69 2.25 1.13
C GLY A 96 -10.53 0.98 1.26
N SER A 97 -11.52 0.97 2.16
CA SER A 97 -12.36 -0.20 2.45
C SER A 97 -13.18 -0.74 1.26
N SER A 98 -13.34 0.05 0.20
CA SER A 98 -14.01 -0.39 -1.03
C SER A 98 -13.15 -1.33 -1.88
N GLU A 99 -11.84 -1.37 -1.65
CA GLU A 99 -10.95 -2.29 -2.36
C GLU A 99 -11.13 -3.72 -1.85
N GLU A 100 -11.33 -4.66 -2.77
CA GLU A 100 -11.58 -6.07 -2.46
C GLU A 100 -10.29 -6.88 -2.42
N ARG A 101 -10.32 -8.01 -1.71
CA ARG A 101 -9.26 -9.02 -1.85
C ARG A 101 -9.55 -9.84 -3.10
N VAL A 102 -8.50 -10.17 -3.83
CA VAL A 102 -8.51 -11.14 -4.91
C VAL A 102 -7.71 -12.38 -4.49
N CYS A 103 -7.99 -13.50 -5.15
CA CYS A 103 -7.14 -14.67 -5.14
C CYS A 103 -6.38 -14.73 -6.47
N LEU A 104 -5.05 -14.76 -6.41
CA LEU A 104 -4.17 -14.95 -7.56
C LEU A 104 -3.67 -16.38 -7.53
N ALA A 105 -4.40 -17.26 -8.23
CA ALA A 105 -4.17 -18.69 -8.18
C ALA A 105 -2.85 -19.08 -8.85
N GLY A 106 -1.99 -19.80 -8.14
CA GLY A 106 -0.67 -20.23 -8.63
C GLY A 106 0.39 -19.14 -8.77
N ASP A 107 0.11 -17.91 -8.31
CA ASP A 107 0.97 -16.75 -8.56
C ASP A 107 1.88 -16.36 -7.38
N ALA A 108 1.72 -16.98 -6.20
CA ALA A 108 2.58 -16.69 -5.04
C ALA A 108 4.10 -16.80 -5.35
N PRO A 109 4.58 -17.76 -6.16
CA PRO A 109 6.01 -17.83 -6.52
C PRO A 109 6.53 -16.63 -7.34
N SER A 110 5.64 -15.84 -7.96
CA SER A 110 6.00 -14.63 -8.72
C SER A 110 6.03 -13.36 -7.85
N LEU A 111 5.71 -13.49 -6.56
CA LEU A 111 5.59 -12.39 -5.61
C LEU A 111 6.72 -12.47 -4.58
N VAL A 112 7.54 -11.43 -4.54
CA VAL A 112 8.67 -11.31 -3.62
C VAL A 112 8.25 -10.41 -2.47
N GLU A 113 8.30 -10.92 -1.24
CA GLU A 113 8.01 -10.10 -0.06
C GLU A 113 8.95 -8.89 0.01
N VAL A 114 8.38 -7.72 0.27
CA VAL A 114 9.15 -6.50 0.56
C VAL A 114 9.60 -6.55 2.00
N ALA A 115 10.84 -6.98 2.20
CA ALA A 115 11.43 -7.14 3.52
C ALA A 115 11.28 -5.89 4.40
N ASN A 116 10.88 -6.09 5.66
CA ASN A 116 10.73 -5.06 6.68
C ASN A 116 9.75 -3.93 6.31
N PHE A 117 8.79 -4.17 5.40
CA PHE A 117 7.87 -3.14 4.92
C PHE A 117 7.16 -2.41 6.07
N TRP A 118 6.59 -3.14 7.03
CA TRP A 118 5.85 -2.50 8.12
C TRP A 118 6.71 -1.66 9.04
N ASP A 119 7.96 -2.05 9.27
CA ASP A 119 8.86 -1.27 10.12
C ASP A 119 9.29 0.02 9.42
N GLN A 120 9.56 -0.03 8.12
CA GLN A 120 9.78 1.17 7.32
C GLN A 120 8.52 2.04 7.25
N TYR A 121 7.35 1.45 7.03
CA TYR A 121 6.10 2.19 6.94
C TYR A 121 5.77 2.90 8.25
N LYS A 122 6.02 2.28 9.43
CA LYS A 122 5.86 2.94 10.73
C LYS A 122 6.78 4.16 10.90
N GLN A 123 7.95 4.15 10.27
CA GLN A 123 8.92 5.25 10.37
C GLN A 123 8.61 6.39 9.40
N VAL A 124 8.33 6.09 8.13
CA VAL A 124 8.26 7.10 7.05
C VAL A 124 6.92 7.13 6.31
N GLY A 125 5.94 6.34 6.76
CA GLY A 125 4.60 6.26 6.18
C GLY A 125 4.62 5.87 4.70
N ARG A 126 3.83 6.57 3.89
CA ARG A 126 3.70 6.32 2.44
C ARG A 126 5.02 6.42 1.66
N CYS A 127 6.09 7.02 2.21
CA CYS A 127 7.40 6.99 1.56
C CYS A 127 8.03 5.58 1.53
N ALA A 128 7.60 4.65 2.38
CA ALA A 128 7.99 3.23 2.26
C ALA A 128 7.38 2.55 1.03
N ILE A 129 6.34 3.14 0.43
CA ILE A 129 5.69 2.66 -0.80
C ILE A 129 6.30 3.34 -2.02
N ASP A 130 6.61 4.63 -1.91
CA ASP A 130 7.16 5.48 -2.97
C ASP A 130 8.46 6.13 -2.51
N VAL A 131 9.53 5.32 -2.46
CA VAL A 131 10.87 5.73 -2.00
C VAL A 131 11.43 6.87 -2.85
N ASN A 132 11.11 6.88 -4.15
CA ASN A 132 11.59 7.87 -5.11
C ASN A 132 10.75 9.15 -5.15
N HIS A 133 9.68 9.26 -4.35
CA HIS A 133 8.81 10.44 -4.33
C HIS A 133 8.20 10.78 -5.70
N SER A 134 7.94 9.73 -6.47
CA SER A 134 7.50 9.77 -7.87
C SER A 134 5.98 9.69 -8.03
N VAL A 135 5.27 9.23 -6.98
CA VAL A 135 3.82 9.05 -7.01
C VAL A 135 3.13 10.22 -6.33
N GLY A 136 2.14 10.79 -7.02
CA GLY A 136 1.21 11.75 -6.43
C GLY A 136 0.15 11.05 -5.59
N PHE A 137 0.09 11.33 -4.29
CA PHE A 137 -1.01 10.90 -3.41
C PHE A 137 -2.07 12.00 -3.27
N ARG A 138 -3.31 11.60 -2.96
CA ARG A 138 -4.46 12.52 -2.78
C ARG A 138 -4.17 13.69 -1.81
N ASP A 139 -3.33 13.44 -0.80
CA ASP A 139 -3.04 14.39 0.29
C ASP A 139 -1.62 15.00 0.17
N ASP A 140 -1.02 15.00 -1.03
CA ASP A 140 0.37 15.43 -1.25
C ASP A 140 0.60 16.94 -1.11
N ALA A 141 -0.46 17.74 -1.04
CA ALA A 141 -0.37 19.19 -0.87
C ALA A 141 0.49 19.59 0.35
N GLN A 142 0.61 18.72 1.35
CA GLN A 142 1.44 18.97 2.53
C GLN A 142 2.71 18.11 2.60
N ARG A 143 2.94 17.20 1.66
CA ARG A 143 4.07 16.24 1.69
C ARG A 143 5.43 16.90 1.54
N PHE A 144 5.52 18.04 0.87
CA PHE A 144 6.79 18.68 0.54
C PHE A 144 6.91 20.09 1.12
N HIS A 145 8.13 20.48 1.47
CA HIS A 145 8.49 21.88 1.69
C HIS A 145 9.57 22.28 0.67
N TYR A 146 9.56 23.56 0.31
CA TYR A 146 10.50 24.14 -0.65
C TYR A 146 11.29 25.23 0.08
N VAL A 147 12.61 25.10 0.09
CA VAL A 147 13.55 26.08 0.65
C VAL A 147 14.70 26.22 -0.33
N ASP A 148 15.01 27.44 -0.77
CA ASP A 148 16.15 27.75 -1.65
C ASP A 148 16.26 26.86 -2.91
N GLY A 149 15.11 26.57 -3.52
CA GLY A 149 15.03 25.71 -4.71
C GLY A 149 15.21 24.22 -4.44
N GLN A 150 15.37 23.80 -3.18
CA GLN A 150 15.40 22.40 -2.78
C GLN A 150 14.02 21.97 -2.29
N ARG A 151 13.57 20.81 -2.77
CA ARG A 151 12.34 20.15 -2.33
C ARG A 151 12.70 19.05 -1.35
N THR A 152 12.09 19.04 -0.17
CA THR A 152 12.31 18.01 0.84
C THR A 152 10.98 17.41 1.28
N CYS A 153 10.95 16.10 1.43
CA CYS A 153 9.76 15.41 1.93
C CYS A 153 9.62 15.61 3.44
N LYS A 154 8.47 16.12 3.91
CA LYS A 154 8.17 16.28 5.33
C LYS A 154 7.95 14.97 6.07
N TRP A 155 7.76 13.86 5.36
CA TRP A 155 7.47 12.56 5.99
C TRP A 155 8.73 11.76 6.30
N CYS A 156 9.73 11.78 5.41
CA CYS A 156 10.98 11.03 5.58
C CYS A 156 12.23 11.90 5.65
N SER A 157 12.07 13.23 5.55
CA SER A 157 13.16 14.21 5.49
C SER A 157 14.15 14.03 4.34
N ALA A 158 13.86 13.17 3.36
CA ALA A 158 14.71 12.98 2.19
C ALA A 158 14.60 14.19 1.24
N PRO A 159 15.74 14.65 0.68
CA PRO A 159 15.72 15.57 -0.45
C PRO A 159 15.11 14.87 -1.66
N VAL A 160 14.33 15.61 -2.44
CA VAL A 160 13.69 15.16 -3.66
C VAL A 160 14.36 15.88 -4.82
N ALA A 161 14.92 15.12 -5.75
CA ALA A 161 15.50 15.70 -6.96
C ALA A 161 14.44 16.54 -7.68
N ASN A 162 14.79 17.76 -8.08
CA ASN A 162 13.90 18.61 -8.85
C ASN A 162 13.62 17.93 -10.20
N MET A 163 12.37 17.62 -10.49
CA MET A 163 11.93 17.21 -11.85
C MET A 163 11.89 18.39 -12.85
N ALA A 164 12.50 19.52 -12.51
CA ALA A 164 12.61 20.68 -13.39
C ALA A 164 13.93 20.62 -14.16
N GLN A 165 14.01 19.73 -15.14
CA GLN A 165 14.94 19.80 -16.29
C GLN A 165 14.54 18.75 -17.35
N GLN A 166 13.30 18.77 -17.83
CA GLN A 166 12.93 17.99 -19.02
C GLN A 166 11.94 18.66 -19.98
N GLU A 167 11.52 19.90 -19.73
CA GLU A 167 10.58 20.65 -20.60
C GLU A 167 11.17 21.94 -21.20
N SER A 168 12.47 21.97 -21.50
CA SER A 168 13.09 23.14 -22.16
C SER A 168 13.98 22.81 -23.36
N ALA A 169 13.83 21.61 -23.95
CA ALA A 169 14.57 21.22 -25.16
C ALA A 169 13.65 20.84 -26.34
N VAL A 170 12.41 21.34 -26.37
CA VAL A 170 11.52 21.21 -27.54
C VAL A 170 10.88 22.56 -27.84
N SER A 171 11.70 23.55 -28.19
CA SER A 171 11.29 24.68 -29.03
C SER A 171 12.54 25.45 -29.46
N MET A 172 13.16 24.97 -30.53
CA MET A 172 13.99 25.71 -31.48
C MET A 172 14.33 24.70 -32.58
N ASP A 173 13.42 24.58 -33.53
CA ASP A 173 13.65 24.40 -34.96
C ASP A 173 12.33 24.60 -35.71
#